data_AF-A0A4S0UYL9-F1
#
_entry.id   AF-A0A4S0UYL9-F1
#
_cell.length_a   1.000
_cell.length_b   1.000
_cell.length_c   1.000
_cell.angle_alpha   90.00
_cell.angle_beta   90.00
_cell.angle_gamma   90.00
#
_symmetry.space_group_name_H-M   'P 1'
#
loop_
_entity.id
_entity.type
_entity.pdbx_description
1 polymer ?
#
loop_
_entity_poly.entity_id
_entity_poly.type
_entity_poly.pdbx_seq_one_letter_code
_entity_poly.pdbx_strand_id
1 'polypeptide(L)'
;ILDGFDLGIGILFAAAEDTEQDTMIAAIGPFWDATETWLVLAVGLLLVAFPLAHGTILSALYIPVFVLLVGLILRGVAFDFRAKVPAGSKHRWNRIFFLGSAVASLAQGYMLGV
;
A
#
# COMPACT_ATOMS: atom_id res chain seq x y z
N ILE A 1 -3.60 0.36 11.59
CA ILE A 1 -2.67 -0.58 12.26
C ILE A 1 -2.18 -1.64 11.27
N LEU A 2 -3.06 -2.38 10.61
CA LEU A 2 -2.70 -3.39 9.59
C LEU A 2 -1.89 -2.81 8.41
N ASP A 3 -2.35 -1.74 7.77
CA ASP A 3 -1.65 -1.17 6.62
C ASP A 3 -0.29 -0.50 6.97
N GLY A 4 -0.14 0.02 8.19
CA GLY A 4 1.12 0.60 8.64
C GLY A 4 2.25 -0.43 8.81
N PHE A 5 1.90 -1.68 9.12
CA PHE A 5 2.85 -2.80 9.18
C PHE A 5 3.36 -3.16 7.79
N ASP A 6 2.45 -3.30 6.81
CA ASP A 6 2.78 -3.61 5.41
C ASP A 6 3.66 -2.50 4.78
N LEU A 7 3.34 -1.24 5.05
CA LEU A 7 4.11 -0.08 4.57
C LEU A 7 5.51 0.01 5.21
N GLY A 8 5.62 -0.27 6.51
CA GLY A 8 6.90 -0.32 7.22
C GLY A 8 7.81 -1.43 6.70
N ILE A 9 7.25 -2.61 6.43
CA ILE A 9 7.98 -3.72 5.80
C ILE A 9 8.45 -3.31 4.40
N GLY A 10 7.62 -2.64 3.60
CA GLY A 10 7.99 -2.16 2.26
C GLY A 10 9.14 -1.14 2.24
N ILE A 11 9.28 -0.32 3.28
CA ILE A 11 10.42 0.61 3.46
C ILE A 11 11.69 -0.14 3.87
N LEU A 12 11.58 -1.09 4.81
CA LEU A 12 12.69 -1.92 5.26
C LEU A 12 13.16 -2.93 4.21
N PHE A 13 12.27 -3.27 3.27
CA PHE A 13 12.50 -4.21 2.19
C PHE A 13 13.70 -3.86 1.30
N ALA A 14 13.98 -2.57 1.13
CA ALA A 14 15.12 -2.09 0.35
C ALA A 14 16.48 -2.36 1.03
N ALA A 15 16.48 -2.61 2.35
CA ALA A 15 17.67 -2.84 3.16
C ALA A 15 17.87 -4.32 3.57
N ALA A 16 16.90 -5.19 3.31
CA ALA A 16 16.93 -6.61 3.70
C ALA A 16 17.65 -7.50 2.66
N GLU A 17 18.27 -8.58 3.11
CA GLU A 17 18.90 -9.59 2.22
C GLU A 17 17.84 -10.40 1.45
N ASP A 18 18.20 -11.01 0.31
CA ASP A 18 17.24 -11.72 -0.57
C ASP A 18 16.44 -12.81 0.17
N THR A 19 17.06 -13.51 1.12
CA THR A 19 16.45 -14.52 2.00
C THR A 19 15.45 -13.93 3.00
N GLU A 20 15.75 -12.75 3.54
CA GLU A 20 14.88 -12.02 4.45
C GLU A 20 13.70 -11.42 3.71
N GLN A 21 13.92 -10.92 2.49
CA GLN A 21 12.87 -10.36 1.65
C GLN A 21 11.81 -11.41 1.25
N ASP A 22 12.22 -12.65 0.97
CA ASP A 22 11.28 -13.74 0.68
C ASP A 22 10.47 -14.11 1.94
N THR A 23 11.08 -14.03 3.13
CA THR A 23 10.39 -14.22 4.43
C THR A 23 9.39 -13.10 4.72
N MET A 24 9.78 -11.85 4.46
CA MET A 24 8.91 -10.66 4.62
C MET A 24 7.69 -10.72 3.70
N ILE A 25 7.86 -11.17 2.45
CA ILE A 25 6.76 -11.38 1.50
C ILE A 25 5.81 -12.47 1.98
N ALA A 26 6.35 -13.60 2.44
CA ALA A 26 5.55 -14.70 2.96
C ALA A 26 4.71 -14.28 4.17
N ALA A 27 5.22 -13.36 4.99
CA ALA A 27 4.51 -12.81 6.13
C ALA A 27 3.38 -11.84 5.74
N ILE A 28 3.55 -11.04 4.68
CA ILE A 28 2.54 -10.08 4.22
C ILE A 28 1.44 -10.73 3.38
N GLY A 29 1.79 -11.75 2.58
CA GLY A 29 0.89 -12.36 1.60
C GLY A 29 -0.53 -12.71 2.11
N PRO A 30 -0.72 -13.32 3.30
CA PRO A 30 -2.04 -13.66 3.82
C PRO A 30 -2.90 -12.46 4.20
N PHE A 31 -2.29 -11.31 4.51
CA PHE A 31 -2.98 -10.15 5.10
C PHE A 31 -3.16 -9.00 4.11
N TRP A 32 -2.30 -8.93 3.09
CA TRP A 32 -2.34 -7.92 2.03
C TRP A 32 -3.74 -7.67 1.47
N ASP A 33 -4.40 -8.74 1.02
CA ASP A 33 -5.67 -8.67 0.30
C ASP A 33 -6.81 -8.23 1.25
N ALA A 34 -6.70 -8.61 2.52
CA ALA A 34 -7.58 -8.13 3.58
C ALA A 34 -7.36 -6.63 3.85
N THR A 35 -6.12 -6.13 3.81
CA THR A 35 -5.80 -4.72 4.01
C THR A 35 -6.44 -3.83 2.93
N GLU A 36 -6.38 -4.22 1.65
CA GLU A 36 -7.04 -3.49 0.57
C GLU A 36 -8.57 -3.52 0.71
N THR A 37 -9.13 -4.68 1.05
CA THR A 37 -10.57 -4.84 1.26
C THR A 37 -11.07 -3.94 2.39
N TRP A 38 -10.31 -3.78 3.47
CA TRP A 38 -10.65 -2.87 4.57
C TRP A 38 -10.79 -1.42 4.12
N LEU A 39 -9.92 -0.94 3.25
CA LEU A 39 -9.96 0.43 2.72
C LEU A 39 -11.22 0.63 1.87
N VAL A 40 -11.52 -0.32 0.98
CA VAL A 40 -12.72 -0.29 0.14
C VAL A 40 -14.00 -0.31 0.99
N LEU A 41 -14.04 -1.16 2.02
CA LEU A 41 -15.17 -1.24 2.96
C LEU A 41 -15.35 0.07 3.72
N ALA A 42 -14.27 0.71 4.18
CA ALA A 42 -14.36 1.99 4.88
C ALA A 42 -14.95 3.10 3.99
N VAL A 43 -14.54 3.16 2.72
CA VAL A 43 -15.11 4.12 1.74
C VAL A 43 -16.57 3.81 1.47
N GLY A 44 -16.93 2.54 1.24
CA GLY A 44 -18.31 2.13 1.03
C GLY A 44 -19.22 2.42 2.22
N LEU A 45 -18.73 2.15 3.44
CA LEU A 45 -19.46 2.47 4.68
C LEU A 45 -19.65 3.97 4.82
N LEU A 46 -18.62 4.79 4.55
CA LEU A 46 -18.73 6.25 4.61
C LEU A 46 -19.77 6.77 3.62
N LEU A 47 -19.80 6.22 2.40
CA LEU A 47 -20.78 6.59 1.38
C LEU A 47 -22.22 6.25 1.81
N VAL A 48 -22.44 5.06 2.36
CA VAL A 48 -23.79 4.57 2.72
C VAL A 48 -24.30 5.19 4.03
N ALA A 49 -23.46 5.22 5.06
CA ALA A 49 -23.86 5.71 6.39
C ALA A 49 -23.77 7.24 6.51
N PHE A 50 -22.84 7.89 5.80
CA PHE A 50 -22.57 9.33 5.93
C PHE A 50 -22.29 10.03 4.58
N PRO A 51 -23.28 10.09 3.66
CA PRO A 51 -23.07 10.59 2.29
C PRO A 51 -22.59 12.05 2.20
N LEU A 52 -23.04 12.92 3.10
CA LEU A 52 -22.59 14.32 3.16
C LEU A 52 -21.12 14.44 3.61
N ALA A 53 -20.72 13.62 4.58
CA ALA A 53 -19.34 13.57 5.06
C ALA A 53 -18.43 12.99 3.96
N HIS A 54 -18.88 11.93 3.28
CA HIS A 54 -18.18 11.34 2.13
C HIS A 54 -17.87 12.40 1.06
N GLY A 55 -18.86 13.20 0.64
CA GLY A 55 -18.65 14.24 -0.38
C GLY A 55 -17.62 15.29 0.03
N THR A 56 -17.68 15.75 1.29
CA THR A 56 -16.77 16.78 1.82
C THR A 56 -15.34 16.25 1.96
N ILE A 57 -15.19 15.05 2.53
CA ILE A 57 -13.89 14.40 2.77
C ILE A 57 -13.23 14.04 1.44
N LEU A 58 -13.96 13.43 0.50
CA LEU A 58 -13.40 13.03 -0.78
C LEU A 58 -12.97 14.23 -1.62
N SER A 59 -13.71 15.35 -1.54
CA SER A 59 -13.33 16.59 -2.24
C SER A 59 -12.07 17.21 -1.65
N ALA A 60 -11.93 17.22 -0.31
CA ALA A 60 -10.75 17.74 0.37
C ALA A 60 -9.51 16.84 0.21
N LEU A 61 -9.71 15.52 0.18
CA LEU A 61 -8.65 14.53 0.14
C LEU A 61 -8.48 13.86 -1.23
N TYR A 62 -9.05 14.43 -2.30
CA TYR A 62 -9.03 13.81 -3.64
C TYR A 62 -7.62 13.46 -4.11
N ILE A 63 -6.70 14.42 -4.06
CA ILE A 63 -5.31 14.23 -4.49
C ILE A 63 -4.57 13.23 -3.59
N PRO A 64 -4.59 13.35 -2.25
CA PRO A 64 -3.98 12.36 -1.36
C PRO A 64 -4.52 10.94 -1.56
N VAL A 65 -5.84 10.78 -1.68
CA VAL A 65 -6.49 9.47 -1.91
C VAL A 65 -6.07 8.90 -3.25
N PHE A 66 -6.01 9.71 -4.31
CA PHE A 66 -5.53 9.26 -5.61
C PHE A 66 -4.08 8.75 -5.53
N VAL A 67 -3.20 9.51 -4.88
CA VAL A 67 -1.79 9.14 -4.69
C VAL A 67 -1.65 7.86 -3.86
N LEU A 68 -2.45 7.72 -2.80
CA LEU A 68 -2.52 6.51 -1.99
C LEU A 68 -2.90 5.29 -2.83
N LEU A 69 -3.95 5.39 -3.64
CA LEU A 69 -4.40 4.30 -4.52
C LEU A 69 -3.33 3.90 -5.53
N VAL A 70 -2.64 4.86 -6.15
CA VAL A 70 -1.52 4.59 -7.06
C VAL A 70 -0.39 3.87 -6.33
N GLY A 71 -0.05 4.29 -5.10
CA GLY A 71 0.95 3.62 -4.27
C GLY A 71 0.60 2.16 -3.97
N LEU A 72 -0.67 1.89 -3.62
CA LEU A 72 -1.18 0.54 -3.36
C LEU A 72 -1.13 -0.35 -4.61
N ILE A 73 -1.57 0.16 -5.77
CA ILE A 73 -1.51 -0.56 -7.05
C ILE A 73 -0.06 -0.93 -7.39
N LEU A 74 0.87 0.01 -7.29
CA LEU A 74 2.29 -0.25 -7.56
C LEU A 74 2.87 -1.32 -6.61
N ARG A 75 2.47 -1.26 -5.34
CA ARG A 75 2.88 -2.22 -4.29
C ARG A 75 2.32 -3.62 -4.60
N GLY A 76 1.06 -3.75 -5.02
CA GLY A 76 0.43 -5.02 -5.40
C GLY A 76 1.02 -5.63 -6.69
N VAL A 77 1.22 -4.82 -7.73
CA VAL A 77 1.86 -5.28 -8.98
C VAL A 77 3.29 -5.73 -8.71
N ALA A 78 4.05 -5.00 -7.91
CA ALA A 78 5.42 -5.37 -7.58
C ALA A 78 5.51 -6.68 -6.79
N PHE A 79 4.57 -6.93 -5.89
CA PHE A 79 4.46 -8.19 -5.15
C PHE A 79 4.22 -9.37 -6.10
N ASP A 80 3.21 -9.26 -6.96
CA ASP A 80 2.78 -10.35 -7.84
C ASP A 80 3.80 -10.64 -8.97
N PHE A 81 4.46 -9.59 -9.49
CA PHE A 81 5.53 -9.75 -10.48
C PHE A 81 6.82 -10.28 -9.86
N ARG A 82 7.17 -9.91 -8.62
CA ARG A 82 8.38 -10.43 -7.97
C ARG A 82 8.33 -11.94 -7.80
N ALA A 83 7.17 -12.52 -7.49
CA ALA A 83 7.00 -13.97 -7.38
C ALA A 83 7.21 -14.70 -8.72
N LYS A 84 7.04 -14.00 -9.85
CA LYS A 84 7.08 -14.56 -11.22
C LYS A 84 8.40 -14.31 -11.96
N VAL A 85 9.29 -13.47 -11.45
CA VAL A 85 10.47 -12.96 -12.18
C VAL A 85 11.77 -13.61 -11.70
N PRO A 86 12.68 -14.03 -12.61
CA PRO A 86 13.97 -14.61 -12.25
C PRO A 86 14.89 -13.63 -11.48
N ALA A 87 15.77 -14.18 -10.63
CA ALA A 87 16.55 -13.46 -9.62
C ALA A 87 17.24 -12.17 -10.11
N GLY A 88 17.77 -12.15 -11.34
CA GLY A 88 18.46 -10.99 -11.91
C GLY A 88 17.58 -9.75 -12.19
N SER A 89 16.25 -9.87 -12.17
CA SER A 89 15.32 -8.74 -12.40
C SER A 89 14.51 -8.36 -11.15
N LYS A 90 14.71 -9.05 -10.01
CA LYS A 90 14.01 -8.77 -8.74
C LYS A 90 14.28 -7.35 -8.21
N HIS A 91 15.48 -6.81 -8.45
CA HIS A 91 15.90 -5.51 -7.92
C HIS A 91 15.05 -4.32 -8.42
N ARG A 92 14.52 -4.38 -9.66
CA ARG A 92 13.60 -3.34 -10.16
C ARG A 92 12.27 -3.37 -9.43
N TRP A 93 11.74 -4.56 -9.18
CA TRP A 93 10.47 -4.75 -8.47
C TRP A 93 10.58 -4.39 -6.99
N ASN A 94 11.73 -4.67 -6.36
CA ASN A 94 12.01 -4.22 -4.99
C ASN A 94 11.96 -2.68 -4.88
N ARG A 95 12.54 -1.97 -5.85
CA ARG A 95 12.48 -0.50 -5.90
C ARG A 95 11.06 0.03 -6.09
N ILE A 96 10.25 -0.61 -6.94
CA ILE A 96 8.85 -0.22 -7.15
C ILE A 96 8.03 -0.49 -5.88
N PHE A 97 8.27 -1.61 -5.20
CA PHE A 97 7.62 -1.95 -3.94
C PHE A 97 7.94 -0.94 -2.83
N PHE A 98 9.21 -0.56 -2.70
CA PHE A 98 9.65 0.50 -1.80
C PHE A 98 8.99 1.84 -2.11
N LEU A 99 9.02 2.25 -3.39
CA LEU A 99 8.47 3.54 -3.80
C LEU A 99 6.94 3.59 -3.59
N GLY A 100 6.23 2.53 -3.95
CA GLY A 100 4.78 2.41 -3.72
C GLY A 100 4.43 2.50 -2.23
N SER A 101 5.22 1.85 -1.37
CA SER A 101 5.04 1.90 0.08
C SER A 101 5.37 3.27 0.68
N ALA A 102 6.44 3.92 0.23
CA ALA A 102 6.78 5.27 0.67
C ALA A 102 5.72 6.30 0.26
N VAL A 103 5.22 6.22 -0.98
CA VAL A 103 4.18 7.11 -1.50
C VAL A 103 2.86 6.92 -0.73
N ALA A 104 2.44 5.68 -0.49
CA ALA A 104 1.24 5.39 0.29
C ALA A 104 1.36 5.87 1.75
N SER A 105 2.52 5.68 2.38
CA SER A 105 2.76 6.15 3.75
C SER A 105 2.75 7.69 3.86
N LEU A 106 3.38 8.39 2.91
CA LEU A 106 3.35 9.85 2.85
C LEU A 106 1.93 10.39 2.59
N ALA A 107 1.17 9.74 1.71
CA ALA A 107 -0.21 10.12 1.45
C ALA A 107 -1.09 9.96 2.70
N GLN A 108 -0.94 8.86 3.44
CA GLN A 108 -1.64 8.67 4.73
C GLN A 108 -1.22 9.69 5.78
N GLY A 109 0.07 9.98 5.91
CA GLY A 109 0.58 11.01 6.82
C GLY A 109 0.01 12.40 6.50
N TYR A 110 -0.08 12.74 5.22
CA TYR A 110 -0.69 13.99 4.77
C TYR A 110 -2.19 14.03 5.07
N MET A 111 -2.93 12.95 4.80
CA MET A 111 -4.37 12.88 5.08
C MET A 111 -4.72 13.04 6.57
N LEU A 112 -3.83 12.62 7.48
CA LEU A 112 -4.01 12.76 8.93
C LEU A 112 -3.51 14.11 9.48
N GLY A 113 -2.61 14.78 8.76
CA GLY A 113 -1.98 16.03 9.18
C GLY A 113 -2.71 17.30 8.71
N VAL A 114 -3.64 17.17 7.76
CA VAL A 114 -4.56 18.23 7.29
C VAL A 114 -5.80 18.29 8.18
#